data_AF-A0A2H5A486-F1
#
_entry.id   AF-A0A2H5A486-F1
#
_cell.length_a   1.000
_cell.length_b   1.000
_cell.length_c   1.000
_cell.angle_alpha   90.00
_cell.angle_beta   90.00
_cell.angle_gamma   90.00
#
_symmetry.space_group_name_H-M   'P 1'
#
loop_
_entity.id
_entity.type
_entity.pdbx_description
1 polymer ?
#
loop_
_entity_poly.entity_id
_entity_poly.type
_entity_poly.pdbx_seq_one_letter_code
_entity_poly.pdbx_strand_id
1 'polypeptide(L)'
;MSDDDSQSAVELVEEAADHLKNSAEHERRAKELSQQAEEQLEETLTEELPDSVTIDVDAKADEDNAQMVVSLYDEEITEIVDDVVVDDVDVSLLHPRQFIIGEDVVGGGGPQRERIQNIKGIIADLEDEFDGGAPVQQVIRHARRVGMDKPKAEHEIDKLKQKGEVYEPRTDHLRTT
;
A
#
# COMPACT_ATOMS: atom_id res chain seq x y z
N MET A 1 11.82 35.86 -47.14
CA MET A 1 11.43 34.75 -46.23
C MET A 1 12.68 34.39 -45.45
N SER A 2 13.09 35.16 -44.43
CA SER A 2 14.43 34.91 -43.87
C SER A 2 14.66 35.23 -42.40
N ASP A 3 14.08 36.27 -41.80
CA ASP A 3 14.52 36.66 -40.44
C ASP A 3 13.42 36.56 -39.35
N ASP A 4 12.15 36.77 -39.70
CA ASP A 4 11.02 36.79 -38.74
C ASP A 4 10.65 35.40 -38.20
N ASP A 5 10.57 34.39 -39.07
CA ASP A 5 10.32 32.99 -38.68
C ASP A 5 11.47 32.39 -37.83
N SER A 6 12.70 32.86 -38.09
CA SER A 6 13.91 32.40 -37.39
C SER A 6 13.98 32.93 -35.96
N GLN A 7 13.56 34.19 -35.73
CA GLN A 7 13.48 34.79 -34.39
C GLN A 7 12.37 34.14 -33.55
N SER A 8 11.22 33.83 -34.17
CA SER A 8 10.13 33.10 -33.51
C SER A 8 10.54 31.67 -33.11
N ALA A 9 11.29 30.96 -33.95
CA ALA A 9 11.75 29.61 -33.63
C ALA A 9 12.76 29.58 -32.46
N VAL A 10 13.64 30.58 -32.37
CA VAL A 10 14.59 30.70 -31.25
C VAL A 10 13.87 31.02 -29.95
N GLU A 11 12.92 31.97 -29.97
CA GLU A 11 12.12 32.35 -28.81
C GLU A 11 11.33 31.15 -28.26
N LEU A 12 10.73 30.33 -29.12
CA LEU A 12 10.03 29.10 -28.73
C LEU A 12 10.97 28.06 -28.07
N VAL A 13 12.22 27.95 -28.54
CA VAL A 13 13.21 27.02 -27.96
C VAL A 13 13.67 27.51 -26.60
N GLU A 14 13.88 28.82 -26.43
CA GLU A 14 14.24 29.42 -25.15
C GLU A 14 13.10 29.24 -24.13
N GLU A 15 11.85 29.51 -24.51
CA GLU A 15 10.68 29.32 -23.65
C GLU A 15 10.51 27.84 -23.25
N ALA A 16 10.71 26.91 -24.18
CA ALA A 16 10.68 25.48 -23.88
C ALA A 16 11.79 25.06 -22.89
N ALA A 17 13.00 25.61 -23.02
CA ALA A 17 14.11 25.34 -22.11
C ALA A 17 13.83 25.87 -20.69
N ASP A 18 13.24 27.05 -20.57
CA ASP A 18 12.84 27.64 -19.30
C ASP A 18 11.73 26.81 -18.62
N HIS A 19 10.73 26.34 -19.38
CA HIS A 19 9.71 25.43 -18.85
C HIS A 19 10.32 24.12 -18.30
N LEU A 20 11.28 23.52 -19.01
CA LEU A 20 11.96 22.32 -18.54
C LEU A 20 12.75 22.58 -17.25
N LYS A 21 13.43 23.73 -17.15
CA LYS A 21 14.17 24.11 -15.95
C LYS A 21 13.25 24.31 -14.75
N ASN A 22 12.14 25.02 -14.95
CA ASN A 22 11.15 25.24 -13.89
C ASN A 22 10.53 23.91 -13.44
N SER A 23 10.19 23.02 -14.39
CA SER A 23 9.68 21.68 -14.08
C SER A 23 10.67 20.87 -13.23
N ALA A 24 11.96 20.88 -13.58
CA ALA A 24 12.98 20.19 -12.79
C ALA A 24 13.17 20.79 -11.39
N GLU A 25 13.02 22.11 -11.24
CA GLU A 25 13.07 22.77 -9.93
C GLU A 25 11.86 22.39 -9.05
N HIS A 26 10.67 22.34 -9.63
CA HIS A 26 9.47 21.89 -8.93
C HIS A 26 9.58 20.43 -8.46
N GLU A 27 10.10 19.54 -9.31
CA GLU A 27 10.32 18.13 -8.95
C GLU A 27 11.33 18.00 -7.79
N ARG A 28 12.46 18.72 -7.87
CA ARG A 28 13.45 18.73 -6.77
C ARG A 28 12.82 19.21 -5.47
N ARG A 29 12.09 20.33 -5.51
CA ARG A 29 11.48 20.91 -4.31
C ARG A 29 10.41 20.01 -3.70
N ALA A 30 9.62 19.33 -4.53
CA ALA A 30 8.65 18.36 -4.05
C ALA A 30 9.35 17.23 -3.28
N LYS A 31 10.42 16.66 -3.85
CA LYS A 31 11.19 15.60 -3.20
C LYS A 31 11.82 16.04 -1.88
N GLU A 32 12.41 17.24 -1.84
CA GLU A 32 13.00 17.81 -0.61
C GLU A 32 11.94 18.00 0.49
N LEU A 33 10.75 18.50 0.15
CA LEU A 33 9.67 18.67 1.11
C LEU A 33 9.11 17.34 1.62
N SER A 34 8.99 16.33 0.74
CA SER A 34 8.58 14.97 1.15
C SER A 34 9.57 14.37 2.14
N GLN A 35 10.87 14.45 1.83
CA GLN A 35 11.92 13.93 2.71
C GLN A 35 11.94 14.66 4.07
N GLN A 36 11.79 15.99 4.07
CA GLN A 36 11.70 16.76 5.31
C GLN A 36 10.49 16.35 6.16
N ALA A 37 9.35 16.03 5.53
CA ALA A 37 8.17 15.56 6.25
C ALA A 37 8.39 14.17 6.85
N GLU A 38 9.02 13.25 6.11
CA GLU A 38 9.42 11.92 6.61
C GLU A 38 10.31 12.04 7.85
N GLU A 39 11.42 12.78 7.73
CA GLU A 39 12.40 12.96 8.80
C GLU A 39 11.77 13.58 10.06
N GLN A 40 10.96 14.63 9.90
CA GLN A 40 10.29 15.28 11.04
C GLN A 40 9.32 14.35 11.77
N LEU A 41 8.58 13.54 11.02
CA LEU A 41 7.62 12.60 11.60
C LEU A 41 8.34 11.45 12.30
N GLU A 42 9.38 10.90 11.68
CA GLU A 42 10.20 9.85 12.26
C GLU A 42 10.87 10.31 13.57
N GLU A 43 11.45 11.51 13.59
CA GLU A 43 12.04 12.11 14.79
C GLU A 43 11.00 12.24 15.91
N THR A 44 9.84 12.83 15.60
CA THR A 44 8.76 13.03 16.58
C THR A 44 8.25 11.71 17.16
N LEU A 45 8.07 10.70 16.32
CA LEU A 45 7.57 9.41 16.79
C LEU A 45 8.63 8.63 17.57
N THR A 46 9.91 8.75 17.20
CA THR A 46 11.03 8.13 17.92
C THR A 46 11.15 8.69 19.33
N GLU A 47 10.87 9.99 19.54
CA GLU A 47 10.90 10.61 20.87
C GLU A 47 9.76 10.12 21.79
N GLU A 48 8.61 9.75 21.23
CA GLU A 48 7.41 9.38 21.99
C GLU A 48 7.22 7.87 22.16
N LEU A 49 7.87 7.06 21.31
CA LEU A 49 7.76 5.60 21.33
C LEU A 49 8.89 4.95 22.15
N PRO A 50 8.68 3.72 22.66
CA PRO A 50 9.72 2.97 23.35
C PRO A 50 10.92 2.68 22.43
N ASP A 51 12.13 2.62 23.01
CA ASP A 51 13.38 2.30 22.29
C ASP A 51 13.35 0.93 21.58
N SER A 52 12.48 0.01 22.02
CA SER A 52 12.28 -1.29 21.36
C SER A 52 11.52 -1.19 20.04
N VAL A 53 10.95 -0.03 19.71
CA VAL A 53 10.14 0.16 18.51
C VAL A 53 10.96 0.84 17.42
N THR A 54 11.19 0.14 16.32
CA THR A 54 11.73 0.71 15.08
C THR A 54 10.61 1.29 14.23
N ILE A 55 10.89 2.43 13.59
CA ILE A 55 9.93 3.20 12.81
C ILE A 55 10.49 3.34 11.39
N ASP A 56 9.63 3.16 10.40
CA ASP A 56 9.93 3.39 9.00
C ASP A 56 8.82 4.25 8.40
N VAL A 57 9.19 5.36 7.77
CA VAL A 57 8.25 6.37 7.25
C VAL A 57 8.48 6.56 5.75
N ASP A 58 7.46 6.23 4.95
CA ASP A 58 7.46 6.43 3.50
C ASP A 58 6.42 7.48 3.11
N ALA A 59 6.84 8.59 2.49
CA ALA A 59 5.95 9.53 1.85
C ALA A 59 5.78 9.21 0.36
N LYS A 60 4.53 9.22 -0.10
CA LYS A 60 4.16 9.10 -1.51
C LYS A 60 3.27 10.27 -1.87
N ALA A 61 3.73 11.09 -2.80
CA ALA A 61 2.96 12.17 -3.37
C ALA A 61 2.90 12.05 -4.89
N ASP A 62 1.71 12.20 -5.44
CA ASP A 62 1.41 12.35 -6.86
C ASP A 62 0.71 13.69 -7.11
N GLU A 63 0.27 13.95 -8.35
CA GLU A 63 -0.36 15.23 -8.72
C GLU A 63 -1.66 15.51 -7.95
N ASP A 64 -2.37 14.47 -7.52
CA ASP A 64 -3.71 14.56 -6.93
C ASP A 64 -3.74 14.17 -5.45
N ASN A 65 -2.75 13.42 -4.97
CA ASN A 65 -2.76 12.84 -3.63
C ASN A 65 -1.38 12.85 -2.96
N ALA A 66 -1.37 13.04 -1.64
CA ALA A 66 -0.19 12.92 -0.81
C ALA A 66 -0.51 12.09 0.42
N GLN A 67 0.27 11.03 0.66
CA GLN A 67 0.10 10.14 1.79
C GLN A 67 1.44 9.78 2.41
N MET A 68 1.44 9.58 3.72
CA MET A 68 2.57 9.00 4.44
C MET A 68 2.16 7.66 5.01
N VAL A 69 3.05 6.69 4.90
CA VAL A 69 2.88 5.34 5.40
C VAL A 69 3.90 5.14 6.50
N VAL A 70 3.43 4.91 7.73
CA VAL A 70 4.28 4.67 8.90
C VAL A 70 4.21 3.20 9.25
N SER A 71 5.35 2.52 9.33
CA SER A 71 5.46 1.12 9.71
C SER A 71 6.22 1.00 11.04
N LEU A 72 5.61 0.31 12.02
CA LEU A 72 6.19 0.09 13.34
C LEU A 72 6.57 -1.38 13.54
N TYR A 73 7.78 -1.61 14.01
CA TYR A 73 8.35 -2.92 14.34
C TYR A 73 8.73 -2.93 15.82
N ASP A 74 8.42 -4.01 16.54
CA ASP A 74 8.84 -4.18 17.93
C ASP A 74 9.98 -5.21 17.96
N GLU A 75 11.20 -4.72 18.18
CA GLU A 75 12.41 -5.54 18.20
C GLU A 75 12.43 -6.47 19.42
N GLU A 76 11.87 -6.06 20.56
CA GLU A 76 11.81 -6.90 21.77
C GLU A 76 10.93 -8.13 21.53
N ILE A 77 9.77 -7.94 20.88
CA ILE A 77 8.91 -9.07 20.46
C ILE A 77 9.67 -9.99 19.50
N THR A 78 10.45 -9.42 18.59
CA THR A 78 11.20 -10.18 17.59
C THR A 78 12.25 -11.07 18.26
N GLU A 79 13.05 -10.52 19.17
CA GLU A 79 14.08 -11.24 19.92
C GLU A 79 13.47 -12.35 20.80
N ILE A 80 12.35 -12.08 21.48
CA ILE A 80 11.64 -13.09 22.27
C ILE A 80 11.19 -14.26 21.39
N VAL A 81 10.65 -13.98 20.20
CA VAL A 81 10.19 -15.04 19.30
C VAL A 81 11.37 -15.82 18.75
N ASP A 82 12.47 -15.17 18.37
CA ASP A 82 13.69 -15.84 17.90
C ASP A 82 14.25 -16.80 18.97
N ASP A 83 14.27 -16.39 20.25
CA ASP A 83 14.70 -17.25 21.36
C ASP A 83 13.78 -18.46 21.62
N VAL A 84 12.47 -18.30 21.37
CA VAL A 84 11.48 -19.37 21.57
C VAL A 84 11.49 -20.36 20.41
N VAL A 85 11.80 -19.88 19.21
CA VAL A 85 11.76 -20.67 17.99
C VAL A 85 13.14 -21.30 17.76
N VAL A 86 13.22 -22.63 17.85
CA VAL A 86 14.46 -23.38 17.61
C VAL A 86 14.96 -23.11 16.19
N ASP A 87 16.29 -23.04 15.98
CA ASP A 87 17.03 -22.73 14.72
C ASP A 87 16.50 -23.39 13.41
N ASP A 88 15.64 -24.39 13.50
CA ASP A 88 15.06 -25.14 12.37
C ASP A 88 13.68 -24.62 11.89
N VAL A 89 13.18 -23.50 12.40
CA VAL A 89 11.89 -22.93 11.99
C VAL A 89 12.05 -21.48 11.53
N ASP A 90 11.67 -21.23 10.27
CA ASP A 90 11.67 -19.91 9.64
C ASP A 90 10.59 -19.02 10.30
N VAL A 91 11.01 -18.02 11.07
CA VAL A 91 10.11 -17.03 11.68
C VAL A 91 9.94 -15.88 10.71
N SER A 92 8.77 -15.78 10.09
CA SER A 92 8.36 -14.56 9.42
C SER A 92 7.69 -13.64 10.43
N LEU A 93 8.20 -12.41 10.57
CA LEU A 93 7.48 -11.33 11.24
C LEU A 93 6.08 -11.21 10.62
N LEU A 94 5.03 -11.25 11.45
CA LEU A 94 3.70 -10.86 11.00
C LEU A 94 3.72 -9.35 10.76
N HIS A 95 3.05 -8.92 9.69
CA HIS A 95 3.10 -7.57 9.14
C HIS A 95 3.24 -6.47 10.21
N PRO A 96 4.17 -5.51 10.02
CA PRO A 96 4.32 -4.37 10.92
C PRO A 96 2.99 -3.66 11.13
N ARG A 97 2.84 -2.99 12.27
CA ARG A 97 1.68 -2.11 12.45
C ARG A 97 1.87 -0.90 11.55
N GLN A 98 0.98 -0.76 10.58
CA GLN A 98 1.05 0.27 9.55
C GLN A 98 -0.07 1.30 9.70
N PHE A 99 0.27 2.58 9.55
CA PHE A 99 -0.66 3.71 9.58
C PHE A 99 -0.55 4.54 8.30
N ILE A 100 -1.65 5.15 7.87
CA ILE A 100 -1.69 6.05 6.70
C ILE A 100 -2.12 7.45 7.17
N ILE A 101 -1.37 8.47 6.78
CA ILE A 101 -1.62 9.89 7.10
C ILE A 101 -1.76 10.67 5.79
N GLY A 102 -2.67 11.65 5.74
CA GLY A 102 -2.84 12.54 4.56
C GLY A 102 -3.98 12.17 3.61
N GLU A 103 -4.64 11.04 3.84
CA GLU A 103 -5.96 10.78 3.25
C GLU A 103 -6.99 11.68 3.95
N ASP A 104 -7.92 12.32 3.23
CA ASP A 104 -8.98 13.14 3.81
C ASP A 104 -9.99 12.24 4.57
N VAL A 105 -9.60 11.81 5.77
CA VAL A 105 -10.41 11.00 6.66
C VAL A 105 -11.31 11.93 7.48
N VAL A 106 -12.32 12.49 6.83
CA VAL A 106 -13.45 13.14 7.54
C VAL A 106 -14.16 12.06 8.36
N GLY A 107 -13.87 12.05 9.66
CA GLY A 107 -14.67 11.48 10.75
C GLY A 107 -15.53 10.25 10.45
N GLY A 108 -15.05 9.06 10.85
CA GLY A 108 -15.90 7.88 11.02
C GLY A 108 -16.26 7.15 9.72
N GLY A 109 -15.35 6.30 9.26
CA GLY A 109 -15.60 5.35 8.18
C GLY A 109 -14.68 5.57 6.98
N GLY A 110 -13.48 4.99 7.02
CA GLY A 110 -12.74 4.72 5.79
C GLY A 110 -13.38 3.52 5.08
N PRO A 111 -13.77 3.60 3.79
CA PRO A 111 -14.31 2.46 3.05
C PRO A 111 -13.43 2.02 1.87
N GLN A 112 -12.10 2.20 1.91
CA GLN A 112 -11.25 1.59 0.87
C GLN A 112 -9.97 0.91 1.36
N ARG A 113 -9.20 1.48 2.31
CA ARG A 113 -7.86 0.93 2.64
C ARG A 113 -7.78 0.03 3.87
N GLU A 114 -8.85 -0.06 4.66
CA GLU A 114 -9.00 -0.96 5.82
C GLU A 114 -10.17 -1.95 5.67
N ARG A 115 -10.49 -2.43 4.46
CA ARG A 115 -11.25 -3.69 4.38
C ARG A 115 -10.28 -4.79 4.76
N ILE A 116 -10.21 -5.09 6.06
CA ILE A 116 -9.61 -6.27 6.70
C ILE A 116 -9.21 -7.28 5.65
N GLN A 117 -7.91 -7.60 5.50
CA GLN A 117 -7.38 -8.62 4.57
C GLN A 117 -7.92 -10.02 4.94
N ASN A 118 -9.22 -10.20 4.84
CA ASN A 118 -9.94 -11.44 4.99
C ASN A 118 -10.32 -11.93 3.60
N ILE A 119 -10.53 -13.23 3.50
CA ILE A 119 -10.86 -13.89 2.24
C ILE A 119 -12.08 -13.26 1.54
N LYS A 120 -13.04 -12.71 2.30
CA LYS A 120 -14.24 -12.09 1.74
C LYS A 120 -13.93 -10.80 0.96
N GLY A 121 -13.03 -9.97 1.47
CA GLY A 121 -12.57 -8.76 0.77
C GLY A 121 -11.88 -9.10 -0.56
N ILE A 122 -10.97 -10.07 -0.53
CA ILE A 122 -10.26 -10.54 -1.73
C ILE A 122 -11.24 -11.09 -2.78
N ILE A 123 -12.32 -11.77 -2.36
CA ILE A 123 -13.35 -12.26 -3.27
C ILE A 123 -14.15 -11.09 -3.85
N ALA A 124 -14.51 -10.09 -3.05
CA ALA A 124 -15.26 -8.92 -3.51
C ALA A 124 -14.49 -8.09 -4.54
N ASP A 125 -13.16 -7.96 -4.37
CA ASP A 125 -12.34 -7.22 -5.32
C ASP A 125 -12.24 -7.97 -6.67
N LEU A 126 -12.11 -9.29 -6.62
CA LEU A 126 -11.94 -10.11 -7.81
C LEU A 126 -13.27 -10.46 -8.50
N GLU A 127 -14.41 -10.48 -7.81
CA GLU A 127 -15.66 -11.02 -8.40
C GLU A 127 -16.22 -10.20 -9.56
N ASP A 128 -15.87 -8.90 -9.62
CA ASP A 128 -16.23 -7.97 -10.69
C ASP A 128 -15.22 -7.97 -11.85
N GLU A 129 -14.01 -8.48 -11.62
CA GLU A 129 -12.97 -8.60 -12.66
C GLU A 129 -13.16 -9.83 -13.58
N PHE A 130 -13.96 -10.81 -13.16
CA PHE A 130 -14.16 -12.07 -13.89
C PHE A 130 -15.65 -12.35 -14.16
N ASP A 131 -15.95 -12.71 -15.42
CA ASP A 131 -17.27 -13.13 -15.91
C ASP A 131 -17.74 -14.48 -15.33
N GLY A 132 -17.92 -14.53 -14.01
CA GLY A 132 -18.24 -15.74 -13.26
C GLY A 132 -18.07 -15.61 -11.74
N GLY A 133 -17.51 -14.52 -11.24
CA GLY A 133 -17.06 -14.39 -9.85
C GLY A 133 -15.56 -14.68 -9.70
N ALA A 134 -15.03 -14.51 -8.49
CA ALA A 134 -13.61 -14.60 -8.22
C ALA A 134 -13.12 -16.07 -8.34
N PRO A 135 -12.14 -16.38 -9.21
CA PRO A 135 -11.60 -17.74 -9.30
C PRO A 135 -10.90 -18.14 -8.00
N VAL A 136 -11.21 -19.31 -7.43
CA VAL A 136 -10.66 -19.79 -6.14
C VAL A 136 -9.13 -19.77 -6.14
N GLN A 137 -8.49 -20.19 -7.25
CA GLN A 137 -7.04 -20.16 -7.38
C GLN A 137 -6.45 -18.74 -7.35
N GLN A 138 -7.19 -17.74 -7.87
CA GLN A 138 -6.77 -16.35 -7.85
C GLN A 138 -6.97 -15.72 -6.47
N VAL A 139 -8.04 -16.09 -5.77
CA VAL A 139 -8.29 -15.72 -4.37
C VAL A 139 -7.17 -16.26 -3.48
N ILE A 140 -6.82 -17.55 -3.59
CA ILE A 140 -5.73 -18.18 -2.83
C ILE A 140 -4.36 -17.56 -3.19
N ARG A 141 -4.14 -17.16 -4.45
CA ARG A 141 -2.91 -16.48 -4.87
C ARG A 141 -2.80 -15.07 -4.28
N HIS A 142 -3.90 -14.32 -4.24
CA HIS A 142 -3.96 -13.02 -3.57
C HIS A 142 -3.80 -13.17 -2.05
N ALA A 143 -4.46 -14.16 -1.45
CA ALA A 143 -4.33 -14.47 -0.03
C ALA A 143 -2.87 -14.76 0.37
N ARG A 144 -2.13 -15.52 -0.46
CA ARG A 144 -0.70 -15.75 -0.25
C ARG A 144 0.16 -14.49 -0.34
N ARG A 145 -0.20 -13.54 -1.21
CA ARG A 145 0.50 -12.24 -1.30
C ARG A 145 0.31 -11.38 -0.05
N VAL A 146 -0.72 -11.66 0.73
CA VAL A 146 -1.01 -10.99 2.01
C VAL A 146 -0.72 -11.90 3.22
N GLY A 147 0.19 -12.89 3.05
CA GLY A 147 0.67 -13.73 4.15
C GLY A 147 -0.31 -14.81 4.64
N MET A 148 -1.33 -15.16 3.85
CA MET A 148 -2.26 -16.25 4.16
C MET A 148 -1.94 -17.51 3.34
N ASP A 149 -1.47 -18.54 4.02
CA ASP A 149 -1.18 -19.82 3.38
C ASP A 149 -2.43 -20.48 2.80
N LYS A 150 -2.21 -21.28 1.74
CA LYS A 150 -3.28 -22.00 1.03
C LYS A 150 -4.26 -22.75 1.95
N PRO A 151 -3.83 -23.62 2.90
CA PRO A 151 -4.78 -24.34 3.75
C PRO A 151 -5.58 -23.43 4.68
N LYS A 152 -5.00 -22.30 5.11
CA LYS A 152 -5.70 -21.28 5.91
C LYS A 152 -6.73 -20.52 5.07
N ALA A 153 -6.36 -20.18 3.83
CA ALA A 153 -7.27 -19.54 2.87
C ALA A 153 -8.46 -20.44 2.52
N GLU A 154 -8.22 -21.71 2.21
CA GLU A 154 -9.26 -22.70 1.94
C GLU A 154 -10.22 -22.87 3.13
N HIS A 155 -9.67 -22.94 4.34
CA HIS A 155 -10.48 -23.04 5.57
C HIS A 155 -11.39 -21.82 5.78
N GLU A 156 -10.88 -20.61 5.55
CA GLU A 156 -11.69 -19.39 5.69
C GLU A 156 -12.73 -19.25 4.56
N ILE A 157 -12.43 -19.69 3.33
CA ILE A 157 -13.43 -19.79 2.24
C ILE A 157 -14.58 -20.71 2.68
N ASP A 158 -14.28 -21.90 3.20
CA ASP A 158 -15.29 -22.86 3.64
C ASP A 158 -16.16 -22.31 4.76
N LYS A 159 -15.56 -21.61 5.71
CA LYS A 159 -16.27 -20.96 6.81
C LYS A 159 -17.21 -19.86 6.31
N LEU A 160 -16.80 -19.07 5.32
CA LEU A 160 -17.64 -18.06 4.69
C LEU A 160 -18.82 -18.68 3.92
N LYS A 161 -18.57 -19.81 3.23
CA LYS A 161 -19.62 -20.61 2.57
C LYS A 161 -20.63 -21.15 3.58
N GLN A 162 -20.17 -21.68 4.70
CA GLN A 162 -21.05 -22.20 5.77
C GLN A 162 -21.93 -21.12 6.40
N LYS A 163 -21.38 -19.91 6.56
CA LYS A 163 -22.12 -18.75 7.07
C LYS A 163 -23.05 -18.12 6.04
N GLY A 164 -22.93 -18.52 4.77
CA GLY A 164 -23.69 -17.94 3.66
C GLY A 164 -23.23 -16.52 3.30
N GLU A 165 -22.00 -16.14 3.68
CA GLU A 165 -21.41 -14.84 3.34
C GLU A 165 -20.72 -14.82 1.97
N VAL A 166 -20.43 -16.02 1.45
CA VAL A 166 -19.85 -16.29 0.13
C VAL A 166 -20.58 -17.50 -0.44
N TYR A 167 -20.79 -17.51 -1.75
CA TYR A 167 -21.37 -18.64 -2.47
C TYR A 167 -20.60 -18.92 -3.75
N GLU A 168 -20.83 -20.10 -4.33
CA GLU A 168 -20.13 -20.58 -5.52
C GLU A 168 -21.12 -20.71 -6.69
N PRO A 169 -21.34 -19.65 -7.48
CA PRO A 169 -22.28 -19.67 -8.62
C PRO A 169 -21.87 -20.63 -9.73
N ARG A 170 -20.57 -20.89 -9.88
CA ARG A 170 -19.97 -21.81 -10.85
C ARG A 170 -18.80 -22.52 -10.19
N THR A 171 -18.48 -23.72 -10.65
CA THR A 171 -17.34 -24.48 -10.14
C THR A 171 -16.08 -23.62 -10.08
N ASP A 172 -15.44 -23.60 -8.90
CA ASP A 172 -14.22 -22.87 -8.59
C ASP A 172 -14.32 -21.34 -8.74
N HIS A 173 -15.53 -20.75 -8.70
CA HIS A 173 -15.74 -19.30 -8.73
C HIS A 173 -16.61 -18.84 -7.56
N LEU A 174 -16.13 -17.85 -6.82
CA LEU A 174 -16.75 -17.36 -5.59
C LEU A 174 -17.41 -16.00 -5.82
N ARG A 175 -18.54 -15.76 -5.15
CA ARG A 175 -19.17 -14.45 -5.06
C ARG A 175 -19.57 -14.11 -3.64
N THR A 176 -19.56 -12.83 -3.30
CA THR A 176 -20.07 -12.36 -2.02
C THR A 176 -21.59 -12.16 -2.07
N THR A 177 -22.27 -12.42 -0.96
CA THR A 177 -23.72 -12.18 -0.76
C THR A 177 -23.98 -10.85 -0.08
#